data_AF-A0A0M9FJP1-F1
#
_entry.id   AF-A0A0M9FJP1-F1
#
_cell.length_a   1.000
_cell.length_b   1.000
_cell.length_c   1.000
_cell.angle_alpha   90.00
_cell.angle_beta   90.00
_cell.angle_gamma   90.00
#
_symmetry.space_group_name_H-M   'P 1'
#
loop_
_entity.id
_entity.type
_entity.pdbx_description
1 polymer ?
#
loop_
_entity_poly.entity_id
_entity_poly.type
_entity_poly.pdbx_seq_one_letter_code
_entity_poly.pdbx_strand_id
1 'polypeptide(L)'
;MAKKDLIKIDNELEEAKKKVAFLENERKAAEENLQKQIGKIYVQIQLKKDKNQTYDSILDDLKTELAIIKEEEKEKRQAAKMAQEAGEQNT
;
A
#
# COMPACT_ATOMS: atom_id res chain seq x y z
N MET A 1 -34.64 34.07 3.49
CA MET A 1 -33.26 34.10 2.97
C MET A 1 -32.47 32.92 3.50
N ALA A 2 -32.32 32.76 4.82
CA ALA A 2 -31.59 31.65 5.46
C ALA A 2 -31.86 30.21 4.92
N LYS A 3 -33.11 29.82 4.62
CA LYS A 3 -33.41 28.48 4.07
C LYS A 3 -32.83 28.23 2.67
N LYS A 4 -32.71 29.28 1.83
CA LYS A 4 -32.09 29.16 0.49
C LYS A 4 -30.58 29.02 0.60
N ASP A 5 -29.98 29.66 1.60
CA ASP A 5 -28.55 29.59 1.85
C ASP A 5 -28.14 28.20 2.36
N LEU A 6 -28.96 27.58 3.22
CA LEU A 6 -28.75 26.20 3.67
C LEU A 6 -28.80 25.18 2.52
N ILE A 7 -29.81 25.26 1.64
CA ILE A 7 -29.93 24.37 0.48
C ILE A 7 -28.71 24.51 -0.45
N LYS A 8 -28.19 25.72 -0.62
CA LYS A 8 -27.00 25.96 -1.42
C LYS A 8 -25.77 25.28 -0.81
N ILE A 9 -25.59 25.40 0.51
CA ILE A 9 -24.52 24.74 1.25
C ILE A 9 -24.62 23.20 1.12
N ASP A 10 -25.82 22.64 1.27
CA ASP A 10 -26.03 21.19 1.14
C ASP A 10 -25.65 20.67 -0.25
N ASN A 11 -26.00 21.42 -1.30
CA ASN A 11 -25.64 21.07 -2.68
C ASN A 11 -24.13 21.15 -2.91
N GLU A 12 -23.47 22.21 -2.42
CA GLU A 12 -22.01 22.36 -2.52
C GLU A 12 -21.28 21.24 -1.76
N LEU A 13 -21.79 20.83 -0.59
CA LEU A 13 -21.26 19.69 0.16
C LEU A 13 -21.41 18.38 -0.59
N GLU A 14 -22.57 18.15 -1.22
CA GLU A 14 -22.81 16.94 -1.99
C GLU A 14 -21.93 16.86 -3.24
N GLU A 15 -21.73 17.98 -3.95
CA GLU A 15 -20.79 18.08 -5.07
C GLU A 15 -19.35 17.84 -4.62
N ALA A 16 -18.94 18.42 -3.49
CA ALA A 16 -17.62 18.21 -2.92
C ALA A 16 -17.38 16.73 -2.58
N LYS A 17 -18.36 16.04 -1.98
CA LYS A 17 -18.27 14.60 -1.70
C LYS A 17 -18.09 13.77 -2.96
N LYS A 18 -18.86 14.07 -4.02
CA LYS A 18 -18.71 13.38 -5.32
C LYS A 18 -17.31 13.59 -5.90
N LYS A 19 -16.78 14.82 -5.81
CA LYS A 19 -15.42 15.13 -6.27
C LYS A 19 -14.36 14.39 -5.48
N VAL A 20 -14.51 14.30 -4.16
CA VAL A 20 -13.60 13.52 -3.30
C VAL A 20 -13.61 12.05 -3.71
N ALA A 21 -14.79 11.43 -3.85
CA ALA A 21 -14.90 10.03 -4.26
C ALA A 21 -14.30 9.78 -5.66
N PHE A 22 -14.46 10.72 -6.59
CA PHE A 22 -13.82 10.66 -7.90
C PHE A 22 -12.29 10.68 -7.79
N LEU A 23 -11.74 11.63 -7.04
CA LEU A 23 -10.28 11.76 -6.85
C LEU A 23 -9.68 10.56 -6.10
N GLU A 24 -10.40 9.95 -5.16
CA GLU A 24 -9.96 8.73 -4.48
C GLU A 24 -9.85 7.55 -5.46
N ASN A 25 -10.81 7.43 -6.38
CA ASN A 25 -10.76 6.41 -7.44
C ASN A 25 -9.61 6.67 -8.42
N GLU A 26 -9.38 7.91 -8.84
CA GLU A 26 -8.24 8.27 -9.68
C GLU A 26 -6.90 7.97 -8.99
N ARG A 27 -6.79 8.29 -7.69
CA ARG A 27 -5.60 7.99 -6.90
C ARG A 27 -5.35 6.49 -6.85
N LYS A 28 -6.38 5.69 -6.55
CA LYS A 28 -6.27 4.23 -6.53
C LYS A 28 -5.85 3.67 -7.89
N ALA A 29 -6.43 4.15 -8.97
CA ALA A 29 -6.06 3.73 -10.32
C ALA A 29 -4.60 4.10 -10.67
N ALA A 30 -4.15 5.28 -10.26
CA ALA A 30 -2.77 5.72 -10.43
C ALA A 30 -1.78 4.87 -9.63
N GLU A 31 -2.11 4.55 -8.37
CA GLU A 31 -1.33 3.66 -7.50
C GLU A 31 -1.21 2.26 -8.11
N GLU A 32 -2.32 1.66 -8.58
CA GLU A 32 -2.30 0.36 -9.26
C GLU A 32 -1.47 0.37 -10.54
N ASN A 33 -1.56 1.44 -11.33
CA ASN A 33 -0.76 1.59 -12.55
C ASN A 33 0.73 1.72 -12.23
N LEU A 34 1.09 2.50 -11.21
CA LEU A 34 2.47 2.63 -10.76
C LEU A 34 3.05 1.28 -10.32
N GLN A 35 2.31 0.51 -9.51
CA GLN A 35 2.72 -0.83 -9.08
C GLN A 35 2.96 -1.76 -10.28
N LYS A 36 2.07 -1.75 -11.28
CA LYS A 36 2.25 -2.54 -12.51
C LYS A 36 3.51 -2.13 -13.28
N GLN A 37 3.83 -0.84 -13.35
CA GLN A 37 5.05 -0.35 -14.00
C GLN A 37 6.31 -0.79 -13.27
N ILE A 38 6.32 -0.70 -11.93
CA ILE A 38 7.43 -1.19 -11.10
C ILE A 38 7.66 -2.68 -11.35
N GLY A 39 6.60 -3.50 -11.33
CA GLY A 39 6.70 -4.93 -11.62
C GLY A 39 7.26 -5.24 -13.01
N LYS A 40 6.82 -4.50 -14.05
CA LYS A 40 7.35 -4.65 -15.42
C LYS A 40 8.86 -4.36 -15.47
N ILE A 41 9.30 -3.26 -14.87
CA ILE A 41 10.71 -2.87 -14.85
C ILE A 41 11.54 -3.91 -14.09
N TYR A 42 11.05 -4.37 -12.94
CA TYR A 42 11.72 -5.39 -12.15
C TYR A 42 11.96 -6.67 -12.97
N VAL A 43 10.93 -7.18 -13.63
CA VAL A 43 11.06 -8.39 -14.47
C VAL A 43 12.03 -8.15 -15.64
N GLN A 44 11.98 -6.98 -16.29
CA GLN A 44 12.94 -6.63 -17.34
C GLN A 44 14.39 -6.62 -16.82
N ILE A 45 14.62 -6.15 -15.60
CA ILE A 45 15.95 -6.16 -14.97
C ILE A 45 16.39 -7.61 -14.72
N GLN A 46 15.52 -8.46 -14.17
CA GLN A 46 15.85 -9.85 -13.87
C GLN A 46 16.21 -10.64 -15.13
N LEU A 47 15.39 -10.53 -16.19
CA LEU A 47 15.68 -11.17 -17.48
C LEU A 47 16.94 -10.64 -18.17
N LYS A 48 17.37 -9.40 -17.86
CA LYS A 48 18.65 -8.85 -18.34
C LYS A 48 19.84 -9.39 -17.55
N LYS A 49 19.66 -9.70 -16.26
CA LYS A 49 20.69 -10.29 -15.40
C LYS A 49 20.88 -11.77 -15.74
N ASP A 50 19.78 -12.50 -15.86
CA ASP A 50 19.76 -13.90 -16.26
C ASP A 50 18.68 -14.14 -17.31
N LYS A 51 19.12 -14.49 -18.51
CA LYS A 51 18.22 -14.74 -19.65
C LYS A 51 17.50 -16.08 -19.55
N ASN A 52 17.92 -16.97 -18.64
CA ASN A 52 17.30 -18.27 -18.44
C ASN A 52 16.21 -18.25 -17.36
N GLN A 53 16.07 -17.15 -16.61
CA GLN A 53 14.96 -16.97 -15.68
C GLN A 53 13.63 -16.93 -16.42
N THR A 54 12.59 -17.43 -15.76
CA THR A 54 11.21 -17.40 -16.26
C THR A 54 10.37 -16.45 -15.41
N TYR A 55 9.21 -16.04 -15.93
CA TYR A 55 8.26 -15.23 -15.16
C TYR A 55 7.80 -15.96 -13.89
N ASP A 56 7.60 -17.27 -13.96
CA ASP A 56 7.17 -18.08 -12.81
C ASP A 56 8.28 -18.18 -11.76
N SER A 57 9.53 -18.39 -12.17
CA SER A 57 10.64 -18.42 -11.20
C SER A 57 10.80 -17.08 -10.49
N ILE A 58 10.73 -15.97 -11.24
CA ILE A 58 10.79 -14.61 -10.67
C ILE A 58 9.63 -14.37 -9.69
N LEU A 59 8.42 -14.84 -10.02
CA LEU A 59 7.26 -14.72 -9.15
C LEU A 59 7.42 -15.53 -7.86
N ASP A 60 7.95 -16.74 -7.94
CA ASP A 60 8.14 -17.60 -6.78
C ASP A 60 9.28 -17.12 -5.87
N ASP A 61 10.35 -16.56 -6.45
CA ASP A 61 11.40 -15.85 -5.71
C ASP A 61 10.80 -14.68 -4.91
N LEU A 62 10.01 -13.83 -5.57
CA LEU A 62 9.34 -12.68 -4.92
C LEU A 62 8.39 -13.10 -3.78
N LYS A 63 7.65 -14.20 -3.94
CA LYS A 63 6.79 -14.73 -2.87
C LYS A 63 7.62 -15.21 -1.68
N THR A 64 8.75 -15.87 -1.95
CA THR A 64 9.65 -16.38 -0.92
C THR A 64 10.27 -15.23 -0.14
N GLU A 65 10.80 -14.22 -0.83
CA GLU A 65 11.32 -12.99 -0.21
C GLU A 65 10.24 -12.30 0.64
N LEU A 66 9.02 -12.17 0.12
CA LEU A 66 7.91 -11.57 0.85
C LEU A 66 7.54 -12.36 2.12
N ALA A 67 7.59 -13.69 2.08
CA ALA A 67 7.33 -14.53 3.24
C ALA A 67 8.40 -14.34 4.32
N ILE A 68 9.68 -14.28 3.92
CA ILE A 68 10.80 -14.03 4.84
C ILE A 68 10.64 -12.68 5.53
N ILE A 69 10.40 -11.61 4.76
CA ILE A 69 10.23 -10.25 5.31
C ILE A 69 9.07 -10.19 6.31
N LYS A 70 7.98 -10.93 6.07
CA LYS A 70 6.83 -10.98 6.99
C LYS A 70 7.17 -11.63 8.32
N GLU A 71 7.91 -12.74 8.30
CA GLU A 71 8.34 -13.38 9.55
C GLU A 71 9.37 -12.53 10.30
N GLU A 72 10.34 -11.93 9.60
CA GLU A 72 11.30 -11.01 10.23
C GLU A 72 10.60 -9.84 10.93
N GLU A 73 9.57 -9.26 10.31
CA GLU A 73 8.84 -8.14 10.93
C GLU A 73 7.98 -8.58 12.12
N LYS A 74 7.43 -9.78 12.06
CA LYS A 74 6.72 -10.38 13.19
C LYS A 74 7.67 -10.62 14.37
N GLU A 75 8.87 -11.12 14.13
CA GLU A 75 9.90 -11.29 15.16
C GLU A 75 10.33 -9.94 15.76
N LYS A 76 10.59 -8.93 14.94
CA LYS A 76 10.89 -7.56 15.41
C LYS A 76 9.78 -7.00 16.29
N ARG A 77 8.53 -7.16 15.88
CA ARG A 77 7.37 -6.71 16.66
C ARG A 77 7.22 -7.46 17.98
N GLN A 78 7.52 -8.76 18.01
CA GLN A 78 7.52 -9.55 19.24
C GLN A 78 8.64 -9.12 20.19
N ALA A 79 9.86 -8.95 19.68
CA ALA A 79 10.99 -8.46 20.47
C ALA A 79 10.72 -7.06 21.06
N ALA A 80 10.12 -6.16 20.27
CA ALA A 80 9.73 -4.83 20.75
C ALA A 80 8.70 -4.87 21.88
N LYS A 81 7.71 -5.77 21.81
CA LYS A 81 6.73 -5.97 22.88
C LYS A 81 7.37 -6.52 24.15
N MET A 82 8.20 -7.55 24.03
CA MET A 82 8.89 -8.12 25.20
C MET A 82 9.83 -7.11 25.87
N ALA A 83 10.47 -6.25 25.09
CA ALA A 83 11.30 -5.17 25.62
C ALA A 83 10.49 -4.08 26.35
N GLN A 84 9.29 -3.76 25.87
CA GLN A 84 8.36 -2.85 26.55
C GLN A 84 7.84 -3.46 27.86
N GLU A 85 7.40 -4.72 27.83
CA GLU A 85 6.87 -5.44 29.00
C GLU A 85 7.95 -5.67 30.07
N ALA A 86 9.20 -5.95 29.68
CA ALA A 86 10.32 -6.08 30.62
C ALA A 86 10.80 -4.73 31.19
N GLY A 87 10.55 -3.62 30.49
CA GLY A 87 10.82 -2.27 30.97
C GLY A 87 9.79 -1.81 32.02
N GLU A 88 8.52 -2.17 31.85
CA GLU A 88 7.44 -1.81 32.78
C GLU A 88 7.46 -2.62 34.09
N GLN A 89 8.05 -3.82 34.11
CA GLN A 89 8.16 -4.64 35.32
C GLN A 89 9.34 -4.25 36.24
N ASN A 90 10.24 -3.37 35.79
CA ASN A 90 11.42 -2.92 36.53
C ASN A 90 11.34 -1.46 37.03
N THR A 91 10.16 -0.84 36.97
CA THR A 91 9.84 0.49 37.52
C THR A 91 8.64 0.41 38.44
#